data_AF-A0A2S6IGY4-F1
#
_entry.id   AF-A0A2S6IGY4-F1
#
_cell.length_a   1.000
_cell.length_b   1.000
_cell.length_c   1.000
_cell.angle_alpha   90.00
_cell.angle_beta   90.00
_cell.angle_gamma   90.00
#
_symmetry.space_group_name_H-M   'P 1'
#
loop_
_entity.id
_entity.type
_entity.pdbx_description
1 polymer ?
#
loop_
_entity_poly.entity_id
_entity_poly.type
_entity_poly.pdbx_seq_one_letter_code
_entity_poly.pdbx_strand_id
1 'polypeptide(L)'
;MRRPLLALGVLCAALGLLATPAASAGTAPVAATPATPTVPAPSATVGVGGAIGEHHRMLGGADGFLGRPLTGEIRTPNGRGAYVVFEGGSVYWSPATGAQEVHGAIREHWGRLGWENGPLGFPTSIEYSTMRSGGAYSAFQGGSLHWSPATGAHLVKGAIRDAWGRSGWETGPLGFPTSDEYDVPGGKRSDFQHGHITWTPRAGAVVSAPSAVAGCTTRPVGTTPEHAVHCTLRAWVAGRPDLVRAHTGRAAASILLDPTLSRMRAGVVSAEGCAAAEPSEAAPLVATSIGVVCTVRLSHPVTAPAEEGGWLYLGMGRDTRGVHVENIVTGG
;
A
#
# COMPACT_ATOMS: atom_id res chain seq x y z
N MET A 1 61.28 -6.36 16.44
CA MET A 1 62.23 -5.22 16.33
C MET A 1 61.46 -3.96 16.69
N ARG A 2 61.55 -3.57 17.97
CA ARG A 2 62.13 -2.30 18.49
C ARG A 2 61.36 -1.02 18.11
N ARG A 3 60.61 -0.52 19.11
CA ARG A 3 60.25 0.90 19.30
C ARG A 3 61.50 1.78 19.39
N PRO A 4 61.35 3.11 19.29
CA PRO A 4 61.79 3.92 20.42
C PRO A 4 60.82 5.04 20.86
N LEU A 5 60.94 5.34 22.15
CA LEU A 5 60.45 6.47 22.92
C LEU A 5 61.50 7.61 22.93
N LEU A 6 61.08 8.86 23.17
CA LEU A 6 61.77 9.99 23.85
C LEU A 6 60.85 11.22 23.66
N ALA A 7 60.24 11.92 24.62
CA ALA A 7 60.55 12.36 25.99
C ALA A 7 61.43 13.64 26.09
N LEU A 8 60.83 14.65 26.76
CA LEU A 8 61.39 15.73 27.61
C LEU A 8 61.65 17.16 27.10
N GLY A 9 61.18 18.11 27.95
CA GLY A 9 61.63 19.51 28.13
C GLY A 9 60.44 20.49 28.19
N VAL A 10 59.73 20.74 29.30
CA VAL A 10 60.04 21.35 30.62
C VAL A 10 60.55 22.82 30.57
N LEU A 11 59.67 23.74 30.98
CA LEU A 11 59.90 25.01 31.70
C LEU A 11 58.53 25.34 32.36
N CYS A 12 58.24 25.26 33.65
CA CYS A 12 58.85 25.69 34.93
C CYS A 12 58.79 27.20 35.22
N ALA A 13 58.36 27.50 36.47
CA ALA A 13 58.23 28.77 37.19
C ALA A 13 56.88 29.53 37.01
N ALA A 14 56.18 29.99 38.05
CA ALA A 14 56.50 30.09 39.47
C ALA A 14 55.23 30.19 40.35
N LEU A 15 55.42 29.82 41.62
CA LEU A 15 54.55 29.90 42.79
C LEU A 15 53.90 31.27 43.03
N GLY A 16 52.66 31.23 43.53
CA GLY A 16 52.03 32.34 44.24
C GLY A 16 51.02 31.80 45.26
N LEU A 17 51.50 31.53 46.47
CA LEU A 17 50.72 31.11 47.64
C LEU A 17 50.03 32.35 48.23
N LEU A 18 48.70 32.40 48.30
CA LEU A 18 48.00 33.36 49.16
C LEU A 18 46.80 32.73 49.85
N ALA A 19 46.70 33.08 51.13
CA ALA A 19 45.92 32.47 52.18
C ALA A 19 44.41 32.67 52.03
N THR A 20 43.67 31.71 52.57
CA THR A 20 42.24 31.76 52.85
C THR A 20 41.92 32.80 53.94
N PRO A 21 40.89 33.65 53.77
CA PRO A 21 40.19 34.24 54.90
C PRO A 21 38.88 33.51 55.18
N ALA A 22 38.65 33.30 56.48
CA ALA A 22 37.48 32.70 57.08
C ALA A 22 36.20 33.49 56.78
N ALA A 23 35.11 32.74 56.56
CA ALA A 23 33.77 33.24 56.38
C ALA A 23 33.24 33.94 57.64
N SER A 24 32.80 35.20 57.49
CA SER A 24 31.94 35.89 58.44
C SER A 24 30.48 35.66 58.05
N ALA A 25 29.71 35.05 58.94
CA ALA A 25 28.28 34.81 58.78
C ALA A 25 27.50 36.13 58.77
N GLY A 26 27.03 36.54 57.59
CA GLY A 26 25.98 37.54 57.43
C GLY A 26 24.62 36.84 57.32
N THR A 27 23.69 37.20 58.19
CA THR A 27 22.28 36.79 58.14
C THR A 27 21.65 37.18 56.81
N ALA A 28 21.34 36.20 55.98
CA ALA A 28 20.53 36.37 54.77
C ALA A 28 19.06 36.64 55.15
N PRO A 29 18.33 37.47 54.38
CA PRO A 29 16.91 37.70 54.61
C PRO A 29 16.11 36.41 54.36
N VAL A 30 15.08 36.18 55.17
CA VAL A 30 14.12 35.09 54.99
C VAL A 30 13.46 35.25 53.62
N ALA A 31 13.81 34.39 52.66
CA ALA A 31 13.15 34.31 51.37
C ALA A 31 11.70 33.87 51.59
N ALA A 32 10.75 34.70 51.15
CA ALA A 32 9.36 34.31 51.05
C ALA A 32 9.26 33.07 50.16
N THR A 33 8.58 32.03 50.66
CA THR A 33 8.25 30.83 49.88
C THR A 33 7.54 31.26 48.59
N PRO A 34 8.02 30.87 47.40
CA PRO A 34 7.25 31.12 46.18
C PRO A 34 5.93 30.36 46.30
N ALA A 35 4.82 31.07 46.21
CA ALA A 35 3.51 30.46 46.10
C ALA A 35 3.52 29.48 44.93
N THR A 36 3.16 28.22 45.19
CA THR A 36 2.98 27.21 44.16
C THR A 36 2.00 27.76 43.12
N PRO A 37 2.32 27.78 41.82
CA PRO A 37 1.33 28.16 40.82
C PRO A 37 0.20 27.13 40.86
N THR A 38 -0.96 27.54 41.38
CA THR A 38 -2.18 26.75 41.37
C THR A 38 -2.54 26.49 39.91
N VAL A 39 -2.44 25.24 39.46
CA VAL A 39 -2.98 24.80 38.17
C VAL A 39 -4.48 25.13 38.18
N PRO A 40 -5.00 25.98 37.28
CA PRO A 40 -6.43 26.24 37.24
C PRO A 40 -7.16 24.94 36.90
N ALA A 41 -8.21 24.62 37.65
CA ALA A 41 -9.16 23.56 37.34
C ALA A 41 -9.66 23.71 35.88
N PRO A 42 -9.99 22.61 35.16
CA PRO A 42 -10.35 22.65 33.75
C PRO A 42 -11.54 23.60 33.54
N SER A 43 -11.25 24.76 32.96
CA SER A 43 -12.22 25.80 32.64
C SER A 43 -12.92 25.46 31.32
N ALA A 44 -14.25 25.56 31.35
CA ALA A 44 -15.18 25.61 30.22
C ALA A 44 -15.25 24.39 29.30
N THR A 45 -16.46 23.90 29.08
CA THR A 45 -16.81 22.98 27.99
C THR A 45 -16.33 23.61 26.69
N VAL A 46 -15.21 23.11 26.15
CA VAL A 46 -14.69 23.56 24.88
C VAL A 46 -15.69 23.14 23.80
N GLY A 47 -16.52 24.09 23.38
CA GLY A 47 -17.58 23.85 22.42
C GLY A 47 -16.98 23.55 21.05
N VAL A 48 -17.15 22.31 20.58
CA VAL A 48 -16.88 21.93 19.20
C VAL A 48 -18.18 22.12 18.42
N GLY A 49 -18.24 23.20 17.64
CA GLY A 49 -19.40 23.55 16.82
C GLY A 49 -19.28 23.07 15.37
N GLY A 50 -20.26 23.45 14.55
CA GLY A 50 -20.22 23.30 13.10
C GLY A 50 -20.03 21.85 12.60
N ALA A 51 -19.46 21.74 11.40
CA ALA A 51 -19.25 20.46 10.72
C ALA A 51 -18.30 19.52 11.50
N ILE A 52 -17.32 20.07 12.23
CA ILE A 52 -16.39 19.28 13.05
C ILE A 52 -17.14 18.64 14.22
N GLY A 53 -17.99 19.40 14.92
CA GLY A 53 -18.78 18.88 16.03
C GLY A 53 -19.87 17.91 15.60
N GLU A 54 -20.47 18.14 14.43
CA GLU A 54 -21.37 17.17 13.79
C GLU A 54 -20.68 15.84 13.50
N HIS A 55 -19.50 15.89 12.88
CA HIS A 55 -18.72 14.70 12.56
C HIS A 55 -18.29 13.95 13.83
N HIS A 56 -17.81 14.66 14.86
CA HIS A 56 -17.46 14.05 16.15
C HIS A 56 -18.65 13.33 16.79
N ARG A 57 -19.86 13.92 16.75
CA ARG A 57 -21.08 13.26 17.25
C ARG A 57 -21.46 12.02 16.45
N MET A 58 -21.26 12.02 15.13
CA MET A 58 -21.47 10.83 14.29
C MET A 58 -20.53 9.68 14.68
N LEU A 59 -19.33 10.00 15.19
CA LEU A 59 -18.34 9.04 15.66
C LEU A 59 -18.50 8.65 17.14
N GLY A 60 -19.65 8.96 17.76
CA GLY A 60 -19.95 8.63 19.16
C GLY A 60 -19.62 9.73 20.16
N GLY A 61 -19.16 10.90 19.71
CA GLY A 61 -18.87 12.04 20.56
C GLY A 61 -17.80 11.72 21.62
N ALA A 62 -18.00 12.21 22.84
CA ALA A 62 -17.07 12.02 23.95
C ALA A 62 -16.94 10.55 24.40
N ASP A 63 -17.94 9.71 24.12
CA ASP A 63 -17.94 8.27 24.44
C ASP A 63 -17.38 7.42 23.28
N GLY A 64 -17.12 8.05 22.13
CA GLY A 64 -16.51 7.41 20.96
C GLY A 64 -15.00 7.28 21.06
N PHE A 65 -14.38 6.64 20.07
CA PHE A 65 -12.93 6.36 20.06
C PHE A 65 -12.06 7.62 20.00
N LEU A 66 -12.59 8.74 19.49
CA LEU A 66 -11.89 10.02 19.51
C LEU A 66 -11.86 10.63 20.92
N GLY A 67 -12.79 10.28 21.81
CA GLY A 67 -12.88 10.83 23.14
C GLY A 67 -13.23 12.33 23.17
N ARG A 68 -12.82 13.01 24.24
CA ARG A 68 -13.16 14.42 24.49
C ARG A 68 -12.28 15.36 23.65
N PRO A 69 -12.80 16.55 23.30
CA PRO A 69 -11.99 17.59 22.67
C PRO A 69 -10.95 18.12 23.66
N LEU A 70 -9.70 18.19 23.20
CA LEU A 70 -8.57 18.80 23.91
C LEU A 70 -8.39 20.28 23.56
N THR A 71 -8.89 20.69 22.39
CA THR A 71 -8.82 22.07 21.90
C THR A 71 -10.19 22.55 21.45
N GLY A 72 -10.34 23.88 21.36
CA GLY A 72 -11.43 24.47 20.57
C GLY A 72 -11.19 24.25 19.09
N GLU A 73 -12.13 24.72 18.27
CA GLU A 73 -11.93 24.80 16.82
C GLU A 73 -10.85 25.84 16.52
N ILE A 74 -9.74 25.38 15.96
CA ILE A 74 -8.57 26.20 15.60
C ILE A 74 -8.50 26.31 14.09
N ARG A 75 -8.30 27.52 13.56
CA ARG A 75 -8.02 27.69 12.13
C ARG A 75 -6.66 27.12 11.77
N THR A 76 -6.59 26.42 10.64
CA THR A 76 -5.32 25.92 10.12
C THR A 76 -4.37 27.09 9.80
N PRO A 77 -3.04 26.96 9.97
CA PRO A 77 -2.10 28.04 9.70
C PRO A 77 -2.12 28.57 8.26
N ASN A 78 -2.51 27.73 7.28
CA ASN A 78 -2.72 28.18 5.90
C ASN A 78 -4.04 28.94 5.67
N GLY A 79 -4.90 29.07 6.68
CA GLY A 79 -6.19 29.76 6.61
C GLY A 79 -7.24 29.08 5.74
N ARG A 80 -7.01 27.84 5.29
CA ARG A 80 -7.89 27.12 4.35
C ARG A 80 -8.89 26.17 5.01
N GLY A 81 -8.84 26.03 6.33
CA GLY A 81 -9.69 25.14 7.08
C GLY A 81 -9.64 25.38 8.58
N ALA A 82 -10.19 24.43 9.31
CA ALA A 82 -10.18 24.40 10.76
C ALA A 82 -9.97 22.96 11.25
N TYR A 83 -9.56 22.80 12.49
CA TYR A 83 -9.41 21.49 13.10
C TYR A 83 -9.68 21.55 14.61
N VAL A 84 -9.97 20.37 15.16
CA VAL A 84 -10.02 20.12 16.60
C VAL A 84 -9.18 18.90 16.92
N VAL A 85 -8.39 19.01 17.99
CA VAL A 85 -7.65 17.88 18.55
C VAL A 85 -8.52 17.22 19.62
N PHE A 86 -8.64 15.90 19.53
CA PHE A 86 -9.32 15.05 20.50
C PHE A 86 -8.30 14.09 21.15
N GLU A 87 -8.70 13.43 22.24
CA GLU A 87 -7.85 12.45 22.95
C GLU A 87 -7.32 11.35 22.01
N GLY A 88 -8.19 10.83 21.14
CA GLY A 88 -7.89 9.72 20.22
C GLY A 88 -7.45 10.15 18.82
N GLY A 89 -7.44 11.43 18.48
CA GLY A 89 -7.14 11.86 17.10
C GLY A 89 -7.41 13.33 16.82
N SER A 90 -7.75 13.66 15.58
CA SER A 90 -8.17 15.01 15.22
C SER A 90 -9.20 14.97 14.10
N VAL A 91 -10.11 15.94 14.10
CA VAL A 91 -11.02 16.16 12.98
C VAL A 91 -10.61 17.44 12.29
N TYR A 92 -10.36 17.35 10.99
CA TYR A 92 -10.02 18.48 10.13
C TYR A 92 -11.17 18.77 9.18
N TRP A 93 -11.44 20.05 8.96
CA TRP A 93 -12.44 20.52 8.02
C TRP A 93 -11.82 21.49 7.03
N SER A 94 -12.21 21.37 5.76
CA SER A 94 -12.03 22.42 4.75
C SER A 94 -13.28 22.54 3.88
N PRO A 95 -13.49 23.69 3.21
CA PRO A 95 -14.62 23.85 2.28
C PRO A 95 -14.65 22.79 1.18
N ALA A 96 -13.49 22.26 0.78
CA ALA A 96 -13.37 21.30 -0.31
C ALA A 96 -13.58 19.83 0.12
N THR A 97 -13.34 19.51 1.39
CA THR A 97 -13.27 18.11 1.86
C THR A 97 -14.31 17.76 2.92
N GLY A 98 -14.98 18.77 3.49
CA GLY A 98 -15.80 18.59 4.68
C GLY A 98 -14.97 18.18 5.89
N ALA A 99 -15.65 17.76 6.96
CA ALA A 99 -15.02 17.29 8.19
C ALA A 99 -14.63 15.82 8.05
N GLN A 100 -13.37 15.51 8.31
CA GLN A 100 -12.80 14.16 8.27
C GLN A 100 -11.96 13.93 9.52
N GLU A 101 -12.10 12.79 10.16
CA GLU A 101 -11.20 12.36 11.21
C GLU A 101 -9.91 11.77 10.64
N VAL A 102 -8.84 11.93 11.41
CA VAL A 102 -7.56 11.27 11.20
C VAL A 102 -7.02 10.89 12.57
N HIS A 103 -6.50 9.66 12.73
CA HIS A 103 -6.01 9.19 14.01
C HIS A 103 -4.80 8.24 13.89
N GLY A 104 -4.31 7.77 15.04
CA GLY A 104 -3.25 6.76 15.13
C GLY A 104 -1.98 7.06 14.31
N ALA A 105 -1.38 5.99 13.78
CA ALA A 105 -0.12 6.04 13.05
C ALA A 105 -0.24 6.83 11.72
N ILE A 106 -1.42 6.87 11.11
CA ILE A 106 -1.68 7.66 9.91
C ILE A 106 -1.58 9.16 10.24
N ARG A 107 -2.27 9.61 11.30
CA ARG A 107 -2.19 11.00 11.75
C ARG A 107 -0.77 11.39 12.14
N GLU A 108 -0.06 10.53 12.86
CA GLU A 108 1.33 10.77 13.24
C GLU A 108 2.25 10.93 12.03
N HIS A 109 2.10 10.06 11.01
CA HIS A 109 2.88 10.16 9.79
C HIS A 109 2.53 11.41 8.99
N TRP A 110 1.24 11.72 8.82
CA TRP A 110 0.80 12.96 8.20
C TRP A 110 1.39 14.21 8.89
N GLY A 111 1.48 14.18 10.22
CA GLY A 111 2.12 15.24 10.98
C GLY A 111 3.61 15.42 10.69
N ARG A 112 4.36 14.33 10.53
CA ARG A 112 5.76 14.38 10.08
C ARG A 112 5.92 14.96 8.68
N LEU A 113 4.91 14.80 7.83
CA LEU A 113 4.88 15.37 6.49
C LEU A 113 4.43 16.85 6.46
N GLY A 114 4.17 17.47 7.61
CA GLY A 114 3.78 18.88 7.70
C GLY A 114 2.28 19.14 7.66
N TRP A 115 1.45 18.13 8.00
CA TRP A 115 0.00 18.25 8.11
C TRP A 115 -0.64 18.77 6.81
N GLU A 116 -1.65 19.65 6.91
CA GLU A 116 -2.34 20.26 5.78
C GLU A 116 -1.48 21.23 4.95
N ASN A 117 -0.30 21.62 5.47
CA ASN A 117 0.69 22.41 4.74
C ASN A 117 1.67 21.51 3.96
N GLY A 118 1.66 20.22 4.26
CA GLY A 118 2.48 19.22 3.62
C GLY A 118 2.00 18.83 2.23
N PRO A 119 2.69 17.86 1.59
CA PRO A 119 2.40 17.41 0.23
C PRO A 119 1.05 16.70 0.09
N LEU A 120 0.39 16.35 1.20
CA LEU A 120 -0.90 15.67 1.22
C LEU A 120 -2.10 16.63 1.28
N GLY A 121 -1.95 17.83 1.84
CA GLY A 121 -3.08 18.72 2.08
C GLY A 121 -4.08 18.15 3.08
N PHE A 122 -5.36 18.50 2.92
CA PHE A 122 -6.43 18.05 3.83
C PHE A 122 -6.83 16.58 3.58
N PRO A 123 -7.28 15.86 4.63
CA PRO A 123 -7.92 14.55 4.46
C PRO A 123 -9.19 14.68 3.61
N THR A 124 -9.42 13.69 2.75
CA THR A 124 -10.62 13.56 1.91
C THR A 124 -11.48 12.36 2.31
N SER A 125 -10.98 11.53 3.23
CA SER A 125 -11.74 10.48 3.88
C SER A 125 -11.34 10.35 5.34
N ILE A 126 -12.24 9.72 6.10
CA ILE A 126 -11.93 9.04 7.37
C ILE A 126 -10.89 7.93 7.17
N GLU A 127 -10.41 7.37 8.28
CA GLU A 127 -9.62 6.14 8.26
C GLU A 127 -10.49 4.91 7.99
N TYR A 128 -10.17 4.17 6.92
CA TYR A 128 -10.82 2.91 6.57
C TYR A 128 -9.90 1.74 6.93
N SER A 129 -10.42 0.78 7.70
CA SER A 129 -9.69 -0.48 7.92
C SER A 129 -9.72 -1.34 6.65
N THR A 130 -8.58 -1.94 6.30
CA THR A 130 -8.47 -2.93 5.22
C THR A 130 -8.58 -4.32 5.81
N MET A 131 -9.78 -4.71 6.27
CA MET A 131 -10.02 -5.94 7.05
C MET A 131 -9.41 -7.22 6.44
N ARG A 132 -9.37 -7.33 5.10
CA ARG A 132 -8.77 -8.50 4.42
C ARG A 132 -7.25 -8.56 4.50
N SER A 133 -6.58 -7.41 4.55
CA SER A 133 -5.11 -7.30 4.53
C SER A 133 -4.54 -6.91 5.91
N GLY A 134 -5.40 -6.54 6.86
CA GLY A 134 -5.01 -6.28 8.25
C GLY A 134 -4.35 -4.92 8.47
N GLY A 135 -4.74 -3.90 7.73
CA GLY A 135 -4.22 -2.54 7.85
C GLY A 135 -5.32 -1.47 7.87
N ALA A 136 -4.92 -0.23 7.59
CA ALA A 136 -5.81 0.91 7.48
C ALA A 136 -5.28 1.92 6.45
N TYR A 137 -6.16 2.75 5.91
CA TYR A 137 -5.74 3.86 5.05
C TYR A 137 -6.66 5.07 5.20
N SER A 138 -6.09 6.24 4.91
CA SER A 138 -6.86 7.48 4.73
C SER A 138 -6.44 8.15 3.42
N ALA A 139 -7.42 8.66 2.69
CA ALA A 139 -7.19 9.46 1.50
C ALA A 139 -7.04 10.95 1.86
N PHE A 140 -6.19 11.62 1.09
CA PHE A 140 -5.90 13.05 1.20
C PHE A 140 -5.94 13.67 -0.19
N GLN A 141 -5.98 15.00 -0.27
CA GLN A 141 -5.98 15.71 -1.54
C GLN A 141 -4.79 15.35 -2.44
N GLY A 142 -3.61 15.17 -1.83
CA GLY A 142 -2.34 14.92 -2.52
C GLY A 142 -1.91 13.45 -2.60
N GLY A 143 -2.72 12.50 -2.14
CA GLY A 143 -2.34 11.07 -2.09
C GLY A 143 -3.11 10.28 -1.05
N SER A 144 -2.52 9.21 -0.54
CA SER A 144 -3.09 8.43 0.56
C SER A 144 -2.00 7.91 1.47
N LEU A 145 -2.28 7.86 2.77
CA LEU A 145 -1.45 7.15 3.74
C LEU A 145 -2.03 5.77 3.98
N HIS A 146 -1.16 4.77 3.97
CA HIS A 146 -1.50 3.37 4.20
C HIS A 146 -0.67 2.85 5.35
N TRP A 147 -1.32 2.19 6.30
CA TRP A 147 -0.71 1.63 7.49
C TRP A 147 -0.96 0.13 7.55
N SER A 148 0.06 -0.61 8.00
CA SER A 148 -0.09 -1.99 8.48
C SER A 148 0.76 -2.19 9.74
N PRO A 149 0.44 -3.18 10.59
CA PRO A 149 1.27 -3.53 11.73
C PRO A 149 2.72 -3.87 11.34
N ALA A 150 2.92 -4.44 10.15
CA ALA A 150 4.22 -4.91 9.69
C ALA A 150 5.09 -3.78 9.11
N THR A 151 4.48 -2.78 8.47
CA THR A 151 5.22 -1.76 7.73
C THR A 151 5.14 -0.36 8.34
N GLY A 152 4.15 -0.09 9.20
CA GLY A 152 3.84 1.27 9.64
C GLY A 152 3.13 2.08 8.55
N ALA A 153 2.94 3.38 8.81
CA ALA A 153 2.23 4.27 7.90
C ALA A 153 3.19 4.86 6.86
N HIS A 154 2.81 4.81 5.58
CA HIS A 154 3.58 5.36 4.46
C HIS A 154 2.70 6.07 3.45
N LEU A 155 3.24 7.13 2.87
CA LEU A 155 2.65 7.93 1.81
C LEU A 155 2.85 7.27 0.44
N VAL A 156 1.74 7.06 -0.26
CA VAL A 156 1.74 6.75 -1.70
C VAL A 156 0.94 7.82 -2.44
N LYS A 157 1.53 8.43 -3.48
CA LYS A 157 0.92 9.53 -4.23
C LYS A 157 1.14 9.45 -5.74
N GLY A 158 0.41 10.30 -6.46
CA GLY A 158 0.57 10.52 -7.90
C GLY A 158 0.53 9.24 -8.74
N ALA A 159 1.34 9.21 -9.80
CA ALA A 159 1.38 8.10 -10.75
C ALA A 159 1.79 6.76 -10.12
N ILE A 160 2.59 6.79 -9.04
CA ILE A 160 2.97 5.58 -8.29
C ILE A 160 1.74 4.99 -7.60
N ARG A 161 0.96 5.81 -6.89
CA ARG A 161 -0.31 5.40 -6.27
C ARG A 161 -1.28 4.84 -7.28
N ASP A 162 -1.43 5.50 -8.42
CA ASP A 162 -2.36 5.05 -9.46
C ASP A 162 -1.93 3.71 -10.06
N ALA A 163 -0.62 3.48 -10.25
CA ALA A 163 -0.08 2.20 -10.71
C ALA A 163 -0.28 1.09 -9.67
N TRP A 164 -0.03 1.40 -8.39
CA TRP A 164 -0.29 0.46 -7.30
C TRP A 164 -1.78 0.09 -7.21
N GLY A 165 -2.68 1.06 -7.34
CA GLY A 165 -4.11 0.81 -7.35
C GLY A 165 -4.58 -0.04 -8.52
N ARG A 166 -4.03 0.19 -9.73
CA ARG A 166 -4.26 -0.70 -10.88
C ARG A 166 -3.69 -2.11 -10.67
N SER A 167 -2.70 -2.27 -9.79
CA SER A 167 -2.13 -3.58 -9.44
C SER A 167 -2.86 -4.31 -8.30
N GLY A 168 -3.95 -3.74 -7.78
CA GLY A 168 -4.75 -4.37 -6.71
C GLY A 168 -4.43 -3.88 -5.30
N TRP A 169 -3.77 -2.72 -5.17
CA TRP A 169 -3.43 -2.12 -3.87
C TRP A 169 -2.66 -3.09 -2.95
N GLU A 170 -2.91 -3.04 -1.65
CA GLU A 170 -2.29 -3.88 -0.63
C GLU A 170 -2.68 -5.36 -0.74
N THR A 171 -3.76 -5.67 -1.46
CA THR A 171 -4.15 -7.06 -1.80
C THR A 171 -3.45 -7.59 -3.06
N GLY A 172 -2.75 -6.72 -3.77
CA GLY A 172 -2.02 -7.02 -5.00
C GLY A 172 -0.63 -7.62 -4.76
N PRO A 173 0.16 -7.82 -5.84
CA PRO A 173 1.44 -8.52 -5.77
C PRO A 173 2.54 -7.75 -5.04
N LEU A 174 2.32 -6.45 -4.75
CA LEU A 174 3.27 -5.61 -4.02
C LEU A 174 3.08 -5.64 -2.50
N GLY A 175 1.86 -5.91 -2.01
CA GLY A 175 1.51 -5.74 -0.60
C GLY A 175 1.46 -4.26 -0.17
N PHE A 176 1.59 -4.02 1.13
CA PHE A 176 1.65 -2.66 1.70
C PHE A 176 2.94 -1.92 1.34
N PRO A 177 2.91 -0.57 1.29
CA PRO A 177 4.12 0.22 1.20
C PRO A 177 5.02 0.04 2.42
N THR A 178 6.32 0.12 2.18
CA THR A 178 7.41 0.05 3.18
C THR A 178 8.26 1.31 3.20
N SER A 179 8.03 2.22 2.25
CA SER A 179 8.60 3.55 2.21
C SER A 179 7.59 4.55 1.68
N ASP A 180 7.80 5.83 2.03
CA ASP A 180 7.27 6.94 1.25
C ASP A 180 7.91 6.97 -0.15
N GLU A 181 7.44 7.87 -1.01
CA GLU A 181 8.13 8.20 -2.25
C GLU A 181 9.48 8.88 -1.97
N TYR A 182 10.56 8.38 -2.59
CA TYR A 182 11.90 8.94 -2.50
C TYR A 182 12.56 9.11 -3.88
N ASP A 183 13.58 9.96 -3.92
CA ASP A 183 14.33 10.26 -5.15
C ASP A 183 15.22 9.10 -5.59
N VAL A 184 15.19 8.81 -6.89
CA VAL A 184 16.13 7.90 -7.57
C VAL A 184 16.65 8.56 -8.84
N PRO A 185 17.80 8.11 -9.41
CA PRO A 185 18.31 8.68 -10.66
C PRO A 185 17.25 8.69 -11.77
N GLY A 186 16.89 9.89 -12.23
CA GLY A 186 15.92 10.09 -13.31
C GLY A 186 14.44 9.95 -12.93
N GLY A 187 14.11 9.83 -11.64
CA GLY A 187 12.73 9.55 -11.23
C GLY A 187 12.45 9.57 -9.74
N LYS A 188 11.37 8.87 -9.39
CA LYS A 188 10.87 8.66 -8.03
C LYS A 188 10.60 7.18 -7.83
N ARG A 189 10.68 6.69 -6.59
CA ARG A 189 10.37 5.31 -6.26
C ARG A 189 9.67 5.21 -4.91
N SER A 190 8.77 4.25 -4.81
CA SER A 190 8.25 3.76 -3.52
C SER A 190 8.47 2.26 -3.44
N ASP A 191 8.90 1.80 -2.26
CA ASP A 191 9.11 0.39 -1.96
C ASP A 191 7.88 -0.18 -1.25
N PHE A 192 7.59 -1.44 -1.53
CA PHE A 192 6.48 -2.22 -0.98
C PHE A 192 7.02 -3.56 -0.46
N GLN A 193 6.21 -4.26 0.34
CA GLN A 193 6.60 -5.54 0.98
C GLN A 193 7.21 -6.55 0.00
N HIS A 194 6.71 -6.57 -1.24
CA HIS A 194 7.11 -7.52 -2.26
C HIS A 194 7.60 -6.83 -3.53
N GLY A 195 8.17 -5.63 -3.46
CA GLY A 195 8.70 -5.00 -4.66
C GLY A 195 8.75 -3.49 -4.58
N HIS A 196 8.71 -2.83 -5.73
CA HIS A 196 8.76 -1.38 -5.80
C HIS A 196 8.05 -0.87 -7.06
N ILE A 197 7.72 0.41 -7.06
CA ILE A 197 7.26 1.11 -8.25
C ILE A 197 8.21 2.26 -8.50
N THR A 198 8.79 2.31 -9.70
CA THR A 198 9.63 3.43 -10.13
C THR A 198 8.87 4.27 -11.14
N TRP A 199 8.76 5.57 -10.89
CA TRP A 199 8.26 6.54 -11.85
C TRP A 199 9.40 7.32 -12.49
N THR A 200 9.36 7.46 -13.81
CA THR A 200 10.22 8.41 -14.55
C THR A 200 9.37 9.21 -15.55
N PRO A 201 9.81 10.41 -15.98
CA PRO A 201 9.09 11.19 -16.99
C PRO A 201 8.91 10.42 -18.32
N ARG A 202 9.84 9.52 -18.66
CA ARG A 202 9.83 8.79 -19.93
C ARG A 202 8.96 7.53 -19.90
N ALA A 203 9.01 6.78 -18.80
CA ALA A 203 8.37 5.47 -18.70
C ALA A 203 7.03 5.51 -17.92
N GLY A 204 6.73 6.62 -17.24
CA GLY A 204 5.67 6.64 -16.24
C GLY A 204 6.01 5.73 -15.05
N ALA A 205 4.98 5.32 -14.31
CA ALA A 205 5.12 4.44 -13.15
C ALA A 205 5.17 2.97 -13.58
N VAL A 206 6.32 2.32 -13.36
CA VAL A 206 6.60 0.92 -13.69
C VAL A 206 6.62 0.10 -12.42
N VAL A 207 5.75 -0.91 -12.35
CA VAL A 207 5.65 -1.86 -11.24
C VAL A 207 6.74 -2.93 -11.39
N SER A 208 7.54 -3.11 -10.35
CA SER A 208 8.53 -4.17 -10.21
C SER A 208 8.22 -4.98 -8.95
N ALA A 209 7.42 -6.03 -9.12
CA ALA A 209 7.15 -7.04 -8.12
C ALA A 209 7.61 -8.41 -8.65
N PRO A 210 7.89 -9.42 -7.81
CA PRO A 210 7.90 -10.81 -8.23
C PRO A 210 6.70 -11.05 -9.13
N SER A 211 6.96 -11.66 -10.29
CA SER A 211 5.89 -11.96 -11.22
C SER A 211 4.80 -12.71 -10.47
N ALA A 212 3.57 -12.16 -10.46
CA ALA A 212 2.39 -12.84 -9.91
C ALA A 212 2.07 -14.17 -10.63
N VAL A 213 2.88 -14.54 -11.64
CA VAL A 213 2.92 -15.87 -12.23
C VAL A 213 4.37 -16.27 -12.49
N ALA A 214 4.89 -17.20 -11.68
CA ALA A 214 6.23 -17.77 -11.87
C ALA A 214 6.35 -18.47 -13.24
N GLY A 215 7.40 -18.11 -13.99
CA GLY A 215 7.77 -18.76 -15.25
C GLY A 215 7.14 -18.18 -16.53
N CYS A 216 6.25 -17.19 -16.44
CA CYS A 216 5.53 -16.68 -17.62
C CYS A 216 6.08 -15.36 -18.15
N THR A 217 6.19 -15.27 -19.48
CA THR A 217 6.67 -14.08 -20.20
C THR A 217 5.58 -13.54 -21.14
N THR A 218 5.70 -12.30 -21.59
CA THR A 218 4.77 -11.71 -22.58
C THR A 218 5.10 -12.08 -24.03
N ARG A 219 6.09 -12.95 -24.27
CA ARG A 219 6.57 -13.34 -25.60
C ARG A 219 6.72 -14.87 -25.68
N PRO A 220 5.73 -15.60 -26.22
CA PRO A 220 5.69 -17.07 -26.22
C PRO A 220 6.58 -17.74 -27.29
N VAL A 221 7.69 -17.09 -27.68
CA VAL A 221 8.58 -17.66 -28.70
C VAL A 221 9.34 -18.84 -28.10
N GLY A 222 9.17 -20.02 -28.68
CA GLY A 222 9.82 -21.25 -28.22
C GLY A 222 9.23 -21.86 -26.95
N THR A 223 8.07 -21.38 -26.48
CA THR A 223 7.36 -22.00 -25.36
C THR A 223 6.72 -23.31 -25.80
N THR A 224 6.75 -24.31 -24.93
CA THR A 224 6.01 -25.55 -25.16
C THR A 224 4.50 -25.28 -25.03
N PRO A 225 3.66 -26.13 -25.63
CA PRO A 225 2.23 -25.96 -25.51
C PRO A 225 1.71 -26.07 -24.07
N GLU A 226 2.27 -26.97 -23.27
CA GLU A 226 1.95 -27.12 -21.85
C GLU A 226 2.29 -25.85 -21.08
N HIS A 227 3.44 -25.22 -21.41
CA HIS A 227 3.85 -23.96 -20.82
C HIS A 227 2.90 -22.81 -21.17
N ALA A 228 2.43 -22.73 -22.43
CA ALA A 228 1.47 -21.71 -22.86
C ALA A 228 0.13 -21.85 -22.12
N VAL A 229 -0.33 -23.08 -21.89
CA VAL A 229 -1.55 -23.39 -21.11
C VAL A 229 -1.36 -23.00 -19.65
N HIS A 230 -0.27 -23.45 -19.00
CA HIS A 230 0.02 -23.07 -17.62
C HIS A 230 0.11 -21.56 -17.44
N CYS A 231 0.72 -20.85 -18.40
CA CYS A 231 0.81 -19.40 -18.36
C CYS A 231 -0.53 -18.70 -18.57
N THR A 232 -1.35 -19.17 -19.51
CA THR A 232 -2.70 -18.63 -19.74
C THR A 232 -3.57 -18.75 -18.49
N LEU A 233 -3.62 -19.95 -17.89
CA LEU A 233 -4.45 -20.23 -16.72
C LEU A 233 -3.99 -19.44 -15.49
N ARG A 234 -2.68 -19.44 -15.20
CA ARG A 234 -2.14 -18.68 -14.07
C ARG A 234 -2.30 -17.17 -14.27
N ALA A 235 -2.14 -16.66 -15.50
CA ALA A 235 -2.38 -15.25 -15.81
C ALA A 235 -3.85 -14.85 -15.63
N TRP A 236 -4.77 -15.72 -16.03
CA TRP A 236 -6.20 -15.49 -15.87
C TRP A 236 -6.60 -15.43 -14.38
N VAL A 237 -6.15 -16.39 -13.59
CA VAL A 237 -6.33 -16.41 -12.11
C VAL A 237 -5.71 -15.17 -11.46
N ALA A 238 -4.51 -14.79 -11.88
CA ALA A 238 -3.79 -13.63 -11.34
C ALA A 238 -4.34 -12.27 -11.82
N GLY A 239 -5.42 -12.24 -12.62
CA GLY A 239 -5.99 -11.00 -13.14
C GLY A 239 -5.03 -10.22 -14.05
N ARG A 240 -4.19 -10.93 -14.82
CA ARG A 240 -3.15 -10.36 -15.70
C ARG A 240 -3.57 -10.40 -17.17
N PRO A 241 -4.38 -9.43 -17.63
CA PRO A 241 -4.93 -9.45 -18.98
C PRO A 241 -3.88 -9.28 -20.08
N ASP A 242 -2.73 -8.70 -19.73
CA ASP A 242 -1.55 -8.60 -20.59
C ASP A 242 -0.93 -9.96 -20.88
N LEU A 243 -0.81 -10.83 -19.86
CA LEU A 243 -0.26 -12.18 -20.01
C LEU A 243 -1.27 -13.13 -20.68
N VAL A 244 -2.57 -13.00 -20.37
CA VAL A 244 -3.62 -13.76 -21.08
C VAL A 244 -3.53 -13.48 -22.58
N ARG A 245 -3.54 -12.20 -23.01
CA ARG A 245 -3.42 -11.84 -24.43
C ARG A 245 -2.11 -12.27 -25.10
N ALA A 246 -1.04 -12.41 -24.33
CA ALA A 246 0.25 -12.85 -24.87
C ALA A 246 0.23 -14.35 -25.22
N HIS A 247 -0.52 -15.16 -24.48
CA HIS A 247 -0.57 -16.61 -24.62
C HIS A 247 -1.88 -17.11 -25.25
N THR A 248 -2.82 -16.22 -25.60
CA THR A 248 -4.09 -16.59 -26.26
C THR A 248 -4.34 -15.82 -27.56
N GLY A 249 -5.01 -16.46 -28.51
CA GLY A 249 -5.63 -15.82 -29.67
C GLY A 249 -6.75 -14.85 -29.27
N ARG A 250 -7.19 -14.00 -30.21
CA ARG A 250 -8.18 -12.94 -29.93
C ARG A 250 -9.50 -13.49 -29.38
N ALA A 251 -10.01 -14.59 -29.93
CA ALA A 251 -11.26 -15.20 -29.49
C ALA A 251 -11.17 -15.72 -28.05
N ALA A 252 -10.15 -16.54 -27.76
CA ALA A 252 -9.87 -17.04 -26.41
C ALA A 252 -9.61 -15.92 -25.39
N ALA A 253 -8.89 -14.86 -25.78
CA ALA A 253 -8.68 -13.69 -24.93
C ALA A 253 -10.00 -12.99 -24.57
N SER A 254 -10.89 -12.80 -25.54
CA SER A 254 -12.19 -12.15 -25.31
C SER A 254 -13.06 -12.94 -24.34
N ILE A 255 -13.00 -14.26 -24.39
CA ILE A 255 -13.72 -15.13 -23.45
C ILE A 255 -13.11 -14.98 -22.04
N LEU A 256 -11.82 -15.26 -21.85
CA LEU A 256 -11.20 -15.24 -20.52
C LEU A 256 -11.22 -13.87 -19.84
N LEU A 257 -11.21 -12.80 -20.63
CA LEU A 257 -11.25 -11.42 -20.15
C LEU A 257 -12.66 -10.87 -20.04
N ASP A 258 -13.69 -11.66 -20.34
CA ASP A 258 -15.08 -11.26 -20.18
C ASP A 258 -15.36 -10.96 -18.69
N PRO A 259 -15.93 -9.78 -18.38
CA PRO A 259 -16.18 -9.36 -17.01
C PRO A 259 -17.17 -10.28 -16.27
N THR A 260 -18.03 -11.02 -16.96
CA THR A 260 -18.96 -11.99 -16.35
C THR A 260 -18.23 -13.23 -15.80
N LEU A 261 -17.11 -13.63 -16.40
CA LEU A 261 -16.25 -14.71 -15.91
C LEU A 261 -15.37 -14.29 -14.72
N SER A 262 -15.39 -13.02 -14.32
CA SER A 262 -14.57 -12.51 -13.21
C SER A 262 -14.87 -13.15 -11.85
N ARG A 263 -16.06 -13.75 -11.69
CA ARG A 263 -16.45 -14.49 -10.48
C ARG A 263 -15.78 -15.87 -10.36
N MET A 264 -15.22 -16.40 -11.45
CA MET A 264 -14.54 -17.71 -11.50
C MET A 264 -13.04 -17.64 -11.18
N ARG A 265 -12.49 -16.44 -10.92
CA ARG A 265 -11.04 -16.20 -10.72
C ARG A 265 -10.47 -16.78 -9.41
N ALA A 266 -11.31 -17.27 -8.50
CA ALA A 266 -10.92 -17.74 -7.18
C ALA A 266 -11.01 -19.27 -7.07
N GLY A 267 -10.02 -19.96 -7.64
CA GLY A 267 -9.83 -21.39 -7.47
C GLY A 267 -8.46 -21.77 -8.02
N VAL A 268 -7.69 -22.57 -7.29
CA VAL A 268 -6.38 -23.03 -7.77
C VAL A 268 -6.63 -23.96 -8.95
N VAL A 269 -6.26 -23.48 -10.14
CA VAL A 269 -6.40 -24.22 -11.40
C VAL A 269 -5.16 -25.09 -11.61
N SER A 270 -5.32 -26.41 -11.60
CA SER A 270 -4.30 -27.36 -12.08
C SER A 270 -4.66 -27.83 -13.49
N ALA A 271 -3.70 -27.72 -14.41
CA ALA A 271 -3.79 -28.43 -15.69
C ALA A 271 -3.28 -29.86 -15.46
N GLU A 272 -4.10 -30.85 -15.77
CA GLU A 272 -3.80 -32.27 -15.69
C GLU A 272 -3.89 -32.88 -17.10
N GLY A 273 -3.02 -33.85 -17.40
CA GLY A 273 -3.17 -34.70 -18.58
C GLY A 273 -3.21 -33.99 -19.94
N CYS A 274 -2.26 -33.10 -20.24
CA CYS A 274 -2.12 -32.55 -21.59
C CYS A 274 -1.70 -33.67 -22.57
N ALA A 275 -2.57 -34.02 -23.52
CA ALA A 275 -2.34 -35.05 -24.52
C ALA A 275 -2.76 -34.54 -25.92
N ALA A 276 -2.24 -35.18 -26.98
CA ALA A 276 -2.70 -34.88 -28.34
C ALA A 276 -4.22 -35.12 -28.43
N ALA A 277 -4.94 -34.20 -29.06
CA ALA A 277 -6.39 -34.27 -29.23
C ALA A 277 -6.76 -35.48 -30.08
N GLU A 278 -7.67 -36.34 -29.60
CA GLU A 278 -8.26 -37.38 -30.44
C GLU A 278 -9.16 -36.75 -31.52
N PRO A 279 -9.26 -37.31 -32.73
CA PRO A 279 -10.03 -36.71 -33.83
C PRO A 279 -11.51 -36.45 -33.52
N SER A 280 -12.11 -37.24 -32.61
CA SER A 280 -13.49 -37.09 -32.14
C SER A 280 -13.68 -35.90 -31.18
N GLU A 281 -12.64 -35.51 -30.45
CA GLU A 281 -12.62 -34.37 -29.53
C GLU A 281 -12.26 -33.06 -30.25
N ALA A 282 -11.63 -33.18 -31.42
CA ALA A 282 -11.28 -32.07 -32.30
C ALA A 282 -12.46 -31.54 -33.12
N ALA A 283 -13.65 -32.15 -33.09
CA ALA A 283 -14.80 -31.72 -33.91
C ALA A 283 -15.25 -30.25 -33.72
N PRO A 284 -15.16 -29.62 -32.53
CA PRO A 284 -15.37 -28.17 -32.36
C PRO A 284 -14.07 -27.33 -32.50
N LEU A 285 -12.91 -27.97 -32.67
CA LEU A 285 -11.59 -27.33 -32.81
C LEU A 285 -11.26 -27.22 -34.31
N VAL A 286 -10.94 -26.02 -34.78
CA VAL A 286 -10.77 -25.73 -36.21
C VAL A 286 -9.66 -26.62 -36.83
N ALA A 287 -9.90 -27.09 -38.06
CA ALA A 287 -9.13 -28.11 -38.79
C ALA A 287 -7.65 -27.78 -39.13
N THR A 288 -7.04 -26.76 -38.52
CA THR A 288 -5.70 -26.26 -38.87
C THR A 288 -4.66 -26.38 -37.75
N SER A 289 -4.97 -27.10 -36.67
CA SER A 289 -4.23 -27.00 -35.40
C SER A 289 -3.65 -28.33 -34.96
N ILE A 290 -2.39 -28.33 -34.50
CA ILE A 290 -1.80 -29.46 -33.76
C ILE A 290 -2.42 -29.40 -32.35
N GLY A 291 -3.61 -29.99 -32.20
CA GLY A 291 -4.39 -29.92 -30.98
C GLY A 291 -3.72 -30.71 -29.86
N VAL A 292 -3.38 -30.06 -28.76
CA VAL A 292 -3.23 -30.73 -27.46
C VAL A 292 -4.44 -30.31 -26.65
N VAL A 293 -5.12 -31.29 -26.09
CA VAL A 293 -6.18 -31.09 -25.12
C VAL A 293 -5.55 -31.21 -23.74
N CYS A 294 -5.76 -30.20 -22.92
CA CYS A 294 -5.44 -30.27 -21.49
C CYS A 294 -6.74 -30.32 -20.71
N THR A 295 -6.80 -31.23 -19.76
CA THR A 295 -7.92 -31.33 -18.83
C THR A 295 -7.65 -30.39 -17.66
N VAL A 296 -8.55 -29.45 -17.41
CA VAL A 296 -8.40 -28.51 -16.31
C VAL A 296 -9.37 -28.87 -15.20
N ARG A 297 -8.84 -29.19 -14.02
CA ARG A 297 -9.67 -29.48 -12.85
C ARG A 297 -9.93 -28.21 -12.06
N LEU A 298 -11.21 -27.91 -11.83
CA LEU A 298 -11.64 -26.81 -10.98
C LEU A 298 -11.87 -27.33 -9.56
N SER A 299 -11.41 -26.57 -8.56
CA SER A 299 -11.49 -26.97 -7.15
C SER A 299 -12.89 -26.79 -6.52
N HIS A 300 -13.81 -26.10 -7.18
CA HIS A 300 -15.20 -25.91 -6.73
C HIS A 300 -16.17 -25.97 -7.92
N PRO A 301 -17.38 -26.56 -7.75
CA PRO A 301 -18.38 -26.62 -8.81
C PRO A 301 -18.90 -25.23 -9.18
N VAL A 302 -19.07 -25.03 -10.49
CA VAL A 302 -19.61 -23.80 -11.07
C VAL A 302 -21.12 -23.82 -10.88
N THR A 303 -21.68 -22.89 -10.09
CA THR A 303 -23.13 -22.85 -9.89
C THR A 303 -23.86 -22.38 -11.16
N ALA A 304 -24.48 -23.36 -11.83
CA ALA A 304 -25.63 -23.37 -12.76
C ALA A 304 -25.34 -23.55 -14.28
N PRO A 305 -25.95 -24.58 -14.92
CA PRO A 305 -26.11 -25.96 -14.48
C PRO A 305 -24.96 -26.77 -15.11
N ALA A 306 -23.81 -26.84 -14.45
CA ALA A 306 -22.79 -27.80 -14.80
C ALA A 306 -22.68 -28.74 -13.61
N GLU A 307 -22.89 -30.02 -13.86
CA GLU A 307 -22.74 -31.07 -12.87
C GLU A 307 -21.33 -31.00 -12.24
N GLU A 308 -21.18 -31.50 -11.01
CA GLU A 308 -19.88 -31.57 -10.35
C GLU A 308 -18.86 -32.24 -11.28
N GLY A 309 -17.80 -31.49 -11.66
CA GLY A 309 -16.73 -32.03 -12.51
C GLY A 309 -16.59 -31.40 -13.90
N GLY A 310 -17.15 -30.22 -14.14
CA GLY A 310 -16.99 -29.52 -15.43
C GLY A 310 -15.52 -29.34 -15.87
N TRP A 311 -15.28 -29.56 -17.17
CA TRP A 311 -13.96 -29.52 -17.79
C TRP A 311 -13.82 -28.30 -18.72
N LEU A 312 -12.62 -27.73 -18.76
CA LEU A 312 -12.24 -26.71 -19.75
C LEU A 312 -11.30 -27.35 -20.77
N TYR A 313 -11.72 -27.38 -22.03
CA TYR A 313 -10.89 -27.78 -23.16
C TYR A 313 -10.23 -26.55 -23.77
N LEU A 314 -8.90 -26.58 -23.88
CA LEU A 314 -8.11 -25.51 -24.50
C LEU A 314 -7.56 -26.00 -25.83
N GLY A 315 -8.05 -25.44 -26.93
CA GLY A 315 -7.48 -25.64 -28.25
C GLY A 315 -6.26 -24.74 -28.45
N MET A 316 -5.19 -25.27 -29.04
CA MET A 316 -3.95 -24.54 -29.22
C MET A 316 -3.60 -24.35 -30.69
N GLY A 317 -3.19 -23.13 -31.02
CA GLY A 317 -2.63 -22.76 -32.31
C GLY A 317 -1.12 -22.55 -32.21
N ARG A 318 -0.44 -22.63 -33.35
CA ARG A 318 0.97 -22.21 -33.48
C ARG A 318 1.09 -21.27 -34.67
N ASP A 319 1.63 -20.08 -34.43
CA ASP A 319 1.94 -19.11 -35.48
C ASP A 319 3.41 -18.66 -35.40
N THR A 320 3.77 -17.64 -36.17
CA THR A 320 5.12 -17.05 -36.17
C THR A 320 5.51 -16.42 -34.83
N ARG A 321 4.57 -16.21 -33.91
CA ARG A 321 4.79 -15.68 -32.56
C ARG A 321 4.96 -16.79 -31.51
N GLY A 322 4.67 -18.03 -31.85
CA GLY A 322 4.83 -19.19 -30.97
C GLY A 322 3.53 -19.98 -30.79
N VAL A 323 3.51 -20.79 -29.74
CA VAL A 323 2.31 -21.56 -29.36
C VAL A 323 1.39 -20.68 -28.53
N HIS A 324 0.08 -20.75 -28.78
CA HIS A 324 -0.93 -19.97 -28.09
C HIS A 324 -2.25 -20.75 -27.97
N VAL A 325 -3.09 -20.39 -27.00
CA VAL A 325 -4.46 -20.92 -26.85
C VAL A 325 -5.38 -20.19 -27.82
N GLU A 326 -5.95 -20.88 -28.79
CA GLU A 326 -6.82 -20.28 -29.81
C GLU A 326 -8.31 -20.46 -29.52
N ASN A 327 -8.68 -21.53 -28.83
CA ASN A 327 -10.09 -21.89 -28.58
C ASN A 327 -10.28 -22.41 -27.15
N ILE A 328 -11.48 -22.21 -26.62
CA ILE A 328 -11.85 -22.60 -25.26
C ILE A 328 -13.26 -23.17 -25.32
N VAL A 329 -13.42 -24.44 -24.95
CA VAL A 329 -14.72 -25.12 -24.85
C VAL A 329 -14.94 -25.53 -23.39
N THR A 330 -16.15 -25.30 -22.88
CA THR A 330 -16.56 -25.78 -21.55
C THR A 330 -17.46 -27.00 -21.73
N GLY A 331 -17.21 -28.05 -20.97
CA GLY A 331 -18.02 -29.28 -20.96
C GLY A 331 -18.48 -29.61 -19.54
N GLY A 332 -19.69 -30.18 -19.43
CA GLY A 332 -20.25 -30.76 -18.21
C GLY A 332 -20.38 -32.27 -18.36
#